data_AF-A0A0G3H6Q6-F1
#
_entry.id   AF-A0A0G3H6Q6-F1
#
_cell.length_a   1.000
_cell.length_b   1.000
_cell.length_c   1.000
_cell.angle_alpha   90.00
_cell.angle_beta   90.00
_cell.angle_gamma   90.00
#
_symmetry.space_group_name_H-M   'P 1'
#
loop_
_entity.id
_entity.type
_entity.pdbx_description
1 polymer ?
#
loop_
_entity_poly.entity_id
_entity_poly.type
_entity_poly.pdbx_seq_one_letter_code
_entity_poly.pdbx_strand_id
1 'polypeptide(L)'
;MAEYTRTELDTPVGVRRRNFFKLDDDTIGAAAEKVARFFGTGNYLMWQTVFVIIWICLNVGGMWWNWDPYPFILLNLAFSTQAAYAAPLILLAQNRQEDRDKVSVNADRRRAEQTKADTEFLARELAGARLAIGDMVSRDYLRHELDDLRSLMERIEAKLDDVSADVIDSAGDLREPIQGDLAEERDR
;
A
#
# COMPACT_ATOMS: atom_id res chain seq x y z
N MET A 1 59.37 -11.18 -16.98
CA MET A 1 59.62 -10.35 -15.78
C MET A 1 58.89 -9.03 -15.95
N ALA A 2 57.64 -8.97 -15.50
CA ALA A 2 56.92 -7.72 -15.24
C ALA A 2 55.76 -8.08 -14.30
N GLU A 3 56.08 -8.02 -13.02
CA GLU A 3 55.22 -8.30 -11.88
C GLU A 3 54.22 -7.14 -11.76
N TYR A 4 52.95 -7.41 -12.07
CA TYR A 4 51.88 -6.45 -11.81
C TYR A 4 51.50 -6.57 -10.33
N THR A 5 52.15 -5.76 -9.50
CA THR A 5 51.75 -5.52 -8.12
C THR A 5 50.36 -4.89 -8.13
N ARG A 6 49.33 -5.71 -7.87
CA ARG A 6 47.99 -5.20 -7.57
C ARG A 6 48.08 -4.44 -6.26
N THR A 7 48.01 -3.12 -6.34
CA THR A 7 47.80 -2.24 -5.19
C THR A 7 46.48 -2.63 -4.53
N GLU A 8 46.59 -3.30 -3.39
CA GLU A 8 45.48 -3.73 -2.57
C GLU A 8 44.66 -2.52 -2.11
N LEU A 9 43.38 -2.62 -2.42
CA LEU A 9 42.21 -1.90 -1.93
C LEU A 9 42.42 -1.01 -0.70
N ASP A 10 42.26 0.28 -0.98
CA ASP A 10 41.88 1.38 -0.09
C ASP A 10 40.75 0.95 0.86
N THR A 11 41.12 0.49 2.06
CA THR A 11 40.19 0.25 3.14
C THR A 11 40.27 1.48 4.03
N PRO A 12 39.26 2.35 4.07
CA PRO A 12 39.30 3.51 4.95
C PRO A 12 39.37 2.99 6.39
N VAL A 13 40.52 3.23 7.02
CA VAL A 13 40.78 2.87 8.41
C VAL A 13 39.73 3.60 9.25
N GLY A 14 38.71 2.85 9.69
CA GLY A 14 37.66 3.37 10.54
C GLY A 14 38.27 3.93 11.81
N VAL A 15 38.35 5.27 11.90
CA VAL A 15 38.74 5.98 13.11
C VAL A 15 37.74 5.57 14.18
N ARG A 16 38.14 4.63 15.02
CA ARG A 16 37.34 4.12 16.14
C ARG A 16 37.23 5.25 17.16
N ARG A 17 36.24 6.12 16.96
CA ARG A 17 35.91 7.24 17.84
C ARG A 17 35.59 6.64 19.21
N ARG A 18 36.58 6.69 20.11
CA ARG A 18 36.42 6.17 21.47
C ARG A 18 35.55 7.16 22.23
N ASN A 19 34.25 6.92 22.23
CA ASN A 19 33.31 7.67 23.07
C ASN A 19 33.57 7.31 24.54
N PHE A 20 34.24 8.22 25.26
CA PHE A 20 34.52 8.11 26.69
C PHE A 20 33.32 8.50 27.58
N PHE A 21 32.25 9.04 27.00
CA PHE A 21 31.00 9.32 27.69
C PHE A 21 29.90 8.46 27.09
N LYS A 22 29.68 7.27 27.66
CA LYS A 22 28.39 6.60 27.58
C LYS A 22 27.49 7.28 28.61
N LEU A 23 27.05 8.50 28.31
CA LEU A 23 25.87 9.02 28.96
C LEU A 23 24.72 8.11 28.52
N ASP A 24 24.00 7.53 29.48
CA ASP A 24 22.87 6.64 29.19
C ASP A 24 21.83 7.41 28.37
N ASP A 25 21.84 7.14 27.06
CA ASP A 25 21.01 7.80 26.05
C ASP A 25 19.52 7.63 26.36
N ASP A 26 19.17 6.54 27.05
CA ASP A 26 17.83 6.23 27.54
C ASP A 26 17.35 7.22 28.61
N THR A 27 18.23 7.62 29.54
CA THR A 27 17.87 8.57 30.62
C THR A 27 17.72 10.00 30.09
N ILE A 28 18.59 10.40 29.16
CA ILE A 28 18.50 11.70 28.48
C ILE A 28 17.28 11.73 27.56
N GLY A 29 16.97 10.63 26.88
CA GLY A 29 15.78 10.49 26.04
C GLY A 29 14.47 10.65 26.81
N ALA A 30 14.36 10.03 28.00
CA ALA A 30 13.19 10.17 28.86
C ALA A 30 13.03 11.61 29.39
N ALA A 31 14.14 12.25 29.77
CA ALA A 31 14.14 13.65 30.21
C ALA A 31 13.72 14.60 29.08
N ALA A 32 14.27 14.43 27.87
CA ALA A 32 13.91 15.21 26.69
C ALA A 32 12.43 15.06 26.32
N GLU A 33 11.86 13.87 26.45
CA GLU A 33 10.44 13.62 26.19
C GLU A 33 9.51 14.31 27.20
N LYS A 34 9.93 14.38 28.46
CA LYS A 34 9.21 15.14 29.50
C LYS A 34 9.30 16.64 29.23
N VAL A 35 10.49 17.13 28.86
CA VAL A 35 10.73 18.54 28.53
C VAL A 35 9.95 18.96 27.29
N ALA A 36 9.93 18.15 26.23
CA ALA A 36 9.15 18.42 25.02
C ALA A 36 7.64 18.53 25.30
N ARG A 37 7.08 17.62 26.13
CA ARG A 37 5.68 17.71 26.56
C ARG A 37 5.41 18.93 27.45
N PHE A 38 6.39 19.33 28.25
CA PHE A 38 6.29 20.50 29.12
C PHE A 38 6.29 21.82 28.33
N PHE A 39 7.19 21.98 27.34
CA PHE A 39 7.21 23.15 26.46
C PHE A 39 6.06 23.18 25.45
N GLY A 40 5.55 22.01 25.04
CA GLY A 40 4.39 21.92 24.13
C GLY A 40 3.05 22.28 24.78
N THR A 41 3.00 22.31 26.12
CA THR A 41 1.81 22.74 26.86
C THR A 41 1.94 24.23 27.18
N GLY A 42 0.94 25.05 26.79
CA GLY A 42 0.94 26.51 27.03
C GLY A 42 1.10 26.95 28.50
N ASN A 43 1.03 26.00 29.44
CA ASN A 43 1.25 26.20 30.87
C ASN A 43 2.67 26.71 31.20
N TYR A 44 3.70 26.34 30.43
CA TYR A 44 5.06 26.85 30.67
C TYR A 44 5.14 28.37 30.46
N LEU A 45 4.57 28.86 29.35
CA LEU A 45 4.53 30.29 29.05
C LEU A 45 3.75 31.05 30.15
N MET A 46 2.63 30.50 30.60
CA MET A 46 1.83 31.09 31.68
C MET A 46 2.65 31.27 32.97
N TRP A 47 3.31 30.21 33.44
CA TRP A 47 4.17 30.29 34.64
C TRP A 47 5.35 31.24 34.47
N GLN A 48 5.98 31.24 33.30
CA GLN A 48 7.10 32.14 32.98
C GLN A 48 6.66 33.61 33.01
N THR A 49 5.50 33.94 32.43
CA THR A 49 4.95 35.30 32.46
C THR A 49 4.60 35.73 33.88
N VAL A 50 3.96 34.86 34.67
CA VAL A 50 3.65 35.15 36.08
C VAL A 50 4.93 35.42 36.88
N PHE A 51 5.98 34.62 36.69
CA PHE A 51 7.27 34.84 37.34
C PHE A 51 7.88 36.20 37.01
N VAL A 52 7.89 36.58 35.72
CA VAL A 52 8.40 37.88 35.27
C VAL A 52 7.59 39.04 35.88
N ILE A 53 6.25 38.93 35.89
CA ILE A 53 5.38 39.95 36.49
C ILE A 53 5.68 40.09 37.98
N ILE A 54 5.77 38.99 38.72
CA ILE A 54 6.10 39.00 40.16
C ILE A 54 7.48 39.64 40.39
N TRP A 55 8.48 39.30 39.59
CA TRP A 55 9.82 39.87 39.69
C TRP A 55 9.83 41.39 39.53
N ILE A 56 9.12 41.88 38.50
CA ILE A 56 8.97 43.32 38.24
C ILE A 56 8.22 43.98 39.40
N CYS A 57 7.10 43.40 39.85
CA CYS A 57 6.31 43.93 40.97
C CYS A 57 7.11 44.00 42.28
N LEU A 58 7.93 42.99 42.59
CA LEU A 58 8.79 42.96 43.78
C LEU A 58 9.91 44.02 43.72
N ASN A 59 10.52 44.21 42.54
CA ASN A 59 11.57 45.23 42.36
C ASN A 59 11.00 46.66 42.35
N VAL A 60 9.91 46.90 41.62
CA VAL A 60 9.27 48.23 41.54
C VAL A 60 8.56 48.59 42.86
N GLY A 61 8.02 47.59 43.57
CA GLY A 61 7.40 47.77 44.88
C GLY A 61 8.36 48.17 46.00
N GLY A 62 9.67 48.26 45.72
CA GLY A 62 10.63 48.89 46.61
C GLY A 62 10.76 48.18 47.95
N MET A 63 10.92 46.85 47.96
CA MET A 63 11.27 46.10 49.18
C MET A 63 12.71 46.45 49.59
N TRP A 64 12.88 47.62 50.20
CA TRP A 64 14.05 48.22 50.88
C TRP A 64 15.44 48.20 50.23
N TRP A 65 15.67 47.52 49.10
CA TRP A 65 17.03 47.30 48.61
C TRP A 65 17.21 47.28 47.09
N ASN A 66 16.15 47.50 46.29
CA ASN A 66 16.20 47.61 44.81
C ASN A 66 17.27 46.71 44.17
N TRP A 67 17.13 45.38 44.32
CA TRP A 67 18.18 44.43 43.90
C TRP A 67 18.40 44.42 42.39
N ASP A 68 17.40 44.85 41.60
CA ASP A 68 17.46 44.93 40.15
C ASP A 68 16.76 46.22 39.63
N PRO A 69 17.40 47.41 39.71
CA PRO A 69 16.86 48.66 39.21
C PRO A 69 16.67 48.62 37.68
N TYR A 70 15.74 49.43 37.16
CA TYR A 70 15.54 49.60 35.71
C TYR A 70 16.88 49.92 35.03
N PRO A 71 17.39 49.12 34.07
CA PRO A 71 16.69 48.26 33.10
C PRO A 71 16.66 46.73 33.40
N PHE A 72 16.66 46.30 34.66
CA PHE A 72 16.59 44.87 35.08
C PHE A 72 17.74 44.00 34.54
N ILE A 73 18.98 44.33 34.91
CA ILE A 73 20.19 43.64 34.42
C ILE A 73 20.23 42.18 34.85
N LEU A 74 19.74 41.83 36.04
CA LEU A 74 19.78 40.46 36.55
C LEU A 74 18.76 39.59 35.82
N LEU A 75 17.56 40.12 35.58
CA LEU A 75 16.55 39.42 34.77
C LEU A 75 17.07 39.19 33.36
N ASN A 76 17.66 40.20 32.72
CA ASN A 76 18.21 40.07 31.38
C ASN A 76 19.37 39.05 31.33
N LEU A 77 20.26 39.07 32.31
CA LEU A 77 21.35 38.10 32.42
C LEU A 77 20.80 36.67 32.55
N ALA A 78 19.80 36.47 33.41
CA ALA A 78 19.15 35.18 33.60
C ALA A 78 18.51 34.67 32.31
N PHE A 79 17.78 35.51 31.59
CA PHE A 79 17.19 35.16 30.28
C PHE A 79 18.26 34.84 29.23
N SER A 80 19.37 35.59 29.22
CA SER A 80 20.50 35.36 28.31
C SER A 80 21.15 34.00 28.57
N THR A 81 21.39 33.65 29.85
CA THR A 81 21.89 32.32 30.22
C THR A 81 20.87 31.22 29.95
N GLN A 82 19.58 31.48 30.19
CA GLN A 82 18.50 30.54 29.90
C GLN A 82 18.46 30.19 28.42
N ALA A 83 18.52 31.18 27.53
CA ALA A 83 18.56 30.95 26.09
C ALA A 83 19.83 30.19 25.67
N ALA A 84 20.98 30.55 26.24
CA ALA A 84 22.25 29.88 25.97
C ALA A 84 22.25 28.39 26.35
N TYR A 85 21.60 28.01 27.46
CA TYR A 85 21.46 26.60 27.87
C TYR A 85 20.29 25.88 27.16
N ALA A 86 19.27 26.61 26.71
CA ALA A 86 18.17 26.02 25.96
C ALA A 86 18.65 25.48 24.61
N ALA A 87 19.53 26.18 23.90
CA ALA A 87 20.05 25.77 22.59
C ALA A 87 20.63 24.32 22.56
N PRO A 88 21.58 23.92 23.43
CA PRO A 88 22.10 22.56 23.43
C PRO A 88 21.06 21.52 23.88
N LEU A 89 20.14 21.87 24.78
CA LEU A 89 19.07 20.96 25.19
C LEU A 89 18.08 20.70 24.05
N ILE A 90 17.71 21.75 23.31
CA ILE A 90 16.86 21.66 22.12
C ILE A 90 17.55 20.80 21.05
N LEU A 91 18.86 21.00 20.83
CA LEU A 91 19.63 20.21 19.86
C LEU A 91 19.62 18.71 20.21
N LEU A 92 19.77 18.36 21.50
CA LEU A 92 19.65 16.97 21.94
C LEU A 92 18.24 16.41 21.74
N ALA A 93 17.20 17.20 22.02
CA ALA A 93 15.82 16.80 21.78
C ALA A 93 15.54 16.61 20.28
N GLN A 94 16.11 17.46 19.42
CA GLN A 94 15.96 17.44 17.97
C GLN A 94 16.66 16.22 17.35
N ASN A 95 17.92 15.93 17.70
CA ASN A 95 18.64 14.75 17.18
C ASN A 95 17.84 13.46 17.38
N ARG A 96 17.18 13.32 18.53
CA ARG A 96 16.35 12.15 18.82
C ARG A 96 15.04 12.11 18.05
N GLN A 97 14.42 13.27 17.82
CA GLN A 97 13.24 13.34 16.94
C GLN A 97 13.62 12.98 15.50
N GLU A 98 14.73 13.52 14.99
CA GLU A 98 15.24 13.20 13.66
C GLU A 98 15.55 11.72 13.49
N ASP A 99 16.10 11.04 14.51
CA ASP A 99 16.40 9.62 14.43
C ASP A 99 15.13 8.76 14.42
N ARG A 100 14.09 9.12 15.18
CA ARG A 100 12.75 8.49 15.09
C ARG A 100 12.13 8.73 13.71
N ASP A 101 12.25 9.94 13.19
CA ASP A 101 11.71 10.32 11.88
C ASP A 101 12.45 9.61 10.73
N LYS A 102 13.77 9.40 10.84
CA LYS A 102 14.53 8.59 9.87
C LYS A 102 14.04 7.15 9.85
N VAL A 103 13.77 6.55 11.01
CA VAL A 103 13.25 5.17 11.08
C VAL A 103 11.86 5.08 10.45
N SER A 104 10.97 6.03 10.74
CA SER A 104 9.62 6.05 10.17
C SER A 104 9.65 6.23 8.64
N VAL A 105 10.47 7.15 8.14
CA VAL A 105 10.67 7.39 6.70
C VAL A 105 11.25 6.16 5.99
N ASN A 106 12.23 5.49 6.59
CA ASN A 106 12.80 4.27 6.00
C ASN A 106 11.81 3.11 5.97
N ALA A 107 10.99 2.96 7.02
CA ALA A 107 9.94 1.96 7.04
C ALA A 107 8.86 2.23 5.99
N ASP A 108 8.46 3.50 5.83
CA ASP A 108 7.50 3.92 4.82
C ASP A 108 8.03 3.68 3.41
N ARG A 109 9.29 4.02 3.14
CA ARG A 109 9.95 3.74 1.86
C ARG A 109 9.97 2.25 1.52
N ARG A 110 10.28 1.38 2.48
CA ARG A 110 10.22 -0.08 2.28
C ARG A 110 8.81 -0.58 1.97
N ARG A 111 7.79 -0.04 2.66
CA ARG A 111 6.39 -0.38 2.38
C ARG A 111 5.97 0.07 0.98
N ALA A 112 6.39 1.26 0.56
CA ALA A 112 6.12 1.76 -0.78
C ALA A 112 6.76 0.88 -1.87
N GLU A 113 8.01 0.44 -1.66
CA GLU A 113 8.70 -0.49 -2.56
C GLU A 113 7.99 -1.84 -2.64
N GLN A 114 7.56 -2.40 -1.50
CA GLN A 114 6.79 -3.65 -1.46
C GLN A 114 5.44 -3.52 -2.18
N THR A 115 4.68 -2.47 -1.87
CA THR A 115 3.37 -2.21 -2.49
C THR A 115 3.51 -2.06 -4.00
N LYS A 116 4.59 -1.40 -4.46
CA LYS A 116 4.89 -1.28 -5.89
C LYS A 116 5.17 -2.65 -6.52
N ALA A 117 6.02 -3.47 -5.90
CA ALA A 117 6.33 -4.81 -6.39
C ALA A 117 5.10 -5.71 -6.44
N ASP A 118 4.24 -5.68 -5.41
CA ASP A 118 2.99 -6.44 -5.37
C ASP A 118 2.04 -5.99 -6.48
N THR A 119 1.96 -4.69 -6.73
CA THR A 119 1.12 -4.14 -7.82
C THR A 119 1.65 -4.56 -9.19
N GLU A 120 2.97 -4.52 -9.41
CA GLU A 120 3.58 -4.98 -10.66
C GLU A 120 3.39 -6.49 -10.86
N PHE A 121 3.46 -7.27 -9.79
CA PHE A 121 3.20 -8.70 -9.79
C PHE A 121 1.75 -9.00 -10.17
N LEU A 122 0.79 -8.40 -9.48
CA LEU A 122 -0.64 -8.55 -9.78
C LEU A 122 -0.97 -8.09 -11.21
N ALA A 123 -0.37 -7.02 -11.69
CA ALA A 123 -0.57 -6.55 -13.07
C ALA A 123 -0.04 -7.56 -14.10
N ARG A 124 1.13 -8.19 -13.84
CA ARG A 124 1.69 -9.23 -14.71
C ARG A 124 0.86 -10.51 -14.66
N GLU A 125 0.43 -10.95 -13.49
CA GLU A 125 -0.45 -12.10 -13.35
C GLU A 125 -1.80 -11.86 -14.04
N LEU A 126 -2.40 -10.69 -13.85
CA LEU A 126 -3.65 -10.32 -14.51
C LEU A 126 -3.49 -10.28 -16.03
N ALA A 127 -2.38 -9.76 -16.55
CA ALA A 127 -2.08 -9.78 -17.97
C ALA A 127 -1.93 -11.21 -18.50
N GLY A 128 -1.23 -12.09 -17.77
CA GLY A 128 -1.11 -13.51 -18.10
C GLY A 128 -2.45 -14.24 -18.09
N ALA A 129 -3.26 -14.03 -17.04
CA ALA A 129 -4.60 -14.59 -16.93
C ALA A 129 -5.51 -14.10 -18.07
N ARG A 130 -5.44 -12.82 -18.44
CA ARG A 130 -6.19 -12.25 -19.56
C ARG A 130 -5.82 -12.90 -20.90
N LEU A 131 -4.53 -13.15 -21.14
CA LEU A 131 -4.08 -13.85 -22.35
C LEU A 131 -4.56 -15.30 -22.37
N ALA A 132 -4.44 -16.02 -21.24
CA ALA A 132 -4.91 -17.40 -21.14
C ALA A 132 -6.43 -17.54 -21.34
N ILE A 133 -7.22 -16.59 -20.82
CA ILE A 133 -8.67 -16.53 -21.06
C ILE A 133 -8.97 -16.14 -22.52
N GLY A 134 -8.20 -15.22 -23.09
CA GLY A 134 -8.33 -14.78 -24.47
C GLY A 134 -8.14 -15.91 -25.49
N ASP A 135 -7.22 -16.85 -25.23
CA ASP A 135 -7.00 -18.02 -26.08
C ASP A 135 -8.09 -19.10 -25.92
N MET A 136 -8.66 -19.29 -24.72
CA MET A 136 -9.72 -20.29 -24.47
C MET A 136 -11.08 -19.87 -25.03
N VAL A 137 -11.44 -18.58 -24.97
CA VAL A 137 -12.64 -18.05 -25.62
C VAL A 137 -12.29 -17.56 -27.02
N SER A 138 -11.57 -18.39 -27.79
CA SER A 138 -11.25 -18.04 -29.17
C SER A 138 -12.53 -18.04 -30.02
N ARG A 139 -12.59 -17.11 -30.97
CA ARG A 139 -13.69 -17.01 -31.96
C ARG A 139 -13.96 -18.34 -32.66
N ASP A 140 -12.94 -19.17 -32.81
CA ASP A 140 -13.04 -20.49 -33.43
C ASP A 140 -13.75 -21.50 -32.54
N TYR A 141 -13.53 -21.49 -31.22
CA TYR A 141 -14.32 -22.30 -30.28
C TYR A 141 -15.79 -21.88 -30.29
N LEU A 142 -16.06 -20.57 -30.19
CA LEU A 142 -17.43 -20.04 -30.29
C LEU A 142 -18.08 -20.37 -31.64
N ARG A 143 -17.33 -20.35 -32.74
CA ARG A 143 -17.83 -20.76 -34.06
C ARG A 143 -18.10 -22.25 -34.13
N HIS A 144 -17.20 -23.08 -33.60
CA HIS A 144 -17.36 -24.52 -33.61
C HIS A 144 -18.59 -24.94 -32.81
N GLU A 145 -18.78 -24.36 -31.63
CA GLU A 145 -19.97 -24.63 -30.79
C GLU A 145 -21.26 -24.14 -31.46
N LEU A 146 -21.22 -22.99 -32.16
CA LEU A 146 -22.35 -22.50 -32.95
C LEU A 146 -22.66 -23.40 -34.16
N ASP A 147 -21.64 -23.91 -34.84
CA ASP A 147 -21.79 -24.83 -35.98
C ASP A 147 -22.32 -26.20 -35.52
N ASP A 148 -21.84 -26.71 -34.38
CA ASP A 148 -22.35 -27.94 -33.77
C ASP A 148 -23.82 -27.80 -33.38
N LEU A 149 -24.19 -26.68 -32.72
CA LEU A 149 -25.59 -26.37 -32.43
C LEU A 149 -26.46 -26.30 -33.69
N ARG A 150 -25.94 -25.69 -34.77
CA ARG A 150 -26.64 -25.61 -36.05
C ARG A 150 -26.83 -26.99 -36.68
N SER A 151 -25.80 -27.85 -36.64
CA SER A 151 -25.87 -29.21 -37.18
C SER A 151 -26.86 -30.09 -36.40
N LEU A 152 -26.93 -29.93 -35.08
CA LEU A 152 -27.89 -30.64 -34.23
C LEU A 152 -29.32 -30.21 -34.58
N MET A 153 -29.54 -28.93 -34.82
CA MET A 153 -30.83 -28.40 -35.22
C MET A 153 -31.26 -28.96 -36.59
N GLU A 154 -30.34 -29.00 -37.57
CA GLU A 154 -30.60 -29.55 -38.92
C GLU A 154 -30.90 -31.07 -38.87
N ARG A 155 -30.21 -31.83 -38.02
CA ARG A 155 -30.52 -33.25 -37.81
C ARG A 155 -31.90 -33.47 -37.19
N ILE A 156 -32.30 -32.60 -36.26
CA ILE A 156 -33.64 -32.65 -35.65
C ILE A 156 -34.70 -32.34 -36.72
N GLU A 157 -34.47 -31.32 -37.55
CA GLU A 157 -35.38 -30.94 -38.64
C GLU A 157 -35.51 -32.07 -39.68
N ALA A 158 -34.40 -32.65 -40.12
CA ALA A 158 -34.43 -33.79 -41.06
C ALA A 158 -35.16 -35.01 -40.49
N LYS A 159 -34.99 -35.31 -39.19
CA LYS A 159 -35.77 -36.37 -38.52
C LYS A 159 -37.25 -36.05 -38.44
N LEU A 160 -37.60 -34.78 -38.27
CA LEU A 160 -38.99 -34.35 -38.20
C LEU A 160 -39.67 -34.44 -39.58
N ASP A 161 -38.94 -34.11 -40.66
CA ASP A 161 -39.39 -34.24 -42.04
C ASP A 161 -39.55 -35.71 -42.47
N ASP A 162 -38.60 -36.58 -42.12
CA ASP A 162 -38.68 -38.02 -42.40
C ASP A 162 -39.90 -38.65 -41.73
N VAL A 163 -40.14 -38.34 -40.45
CA VAL A 163 -41.35 -38.76 -39.72
C VAL A 163 -42.62 -38.21 -40.39
N SER A 164 -42.59 -36.97 -40.88
CA SER A 164 -43.74 -36.37 -41.58
C SER A 164 -44.01 -37.05 -42.93
N ALA A 165 -42.97 -37.45 -43.67
CA ALA A 165 -43.07 -38.19 -44.93
C ALA A 165 -43.62 -39.60 -44.72
N ASP A 166 -43.14 -40.32 -43.70
CA ASP A 166 -43.60 -41.67 -43.34
C ASP A 166 -45.09 -41.69 -42.97
N VAL A 167 -45.56 -40.63 -42.30
CA VAL A 167 -46.98 -40.42 -41.98
C VAL A 167 -47.82 -40.17 -43.24
N ILE A 168 -47.29 -39.45 -44.23
CA ILE A 168 -47.98 -39.17 -45.50
C ILE A 168 -48.04 -40.44 -46.36
N ASP A 169 -46.96 -41.22 -46.42
CA ASP A 169 -46.90 -42.46 -47.20
C ASP A 169 -47.82 -43.55 -46.61
N SER A 170 -47.81 -43.73 -45.28
CA SER A 170 -48.79 -44.58 -44.59
C SER A 170 -50.24 -44.13 -44.80
N ALA A 171 -50.49 -42.83 -45.00
CA ALA A 171 -51.83 -42.33 -45.33
C ALA A 171 -52.21 -42.56 -46.82
N GLY A 172 -51.22 -42.73 -47.70
CA GLY A 172 -51.38 -43.06 -49.12
C GLY A 172 -51.65 -44.55 -49.37
N ASP A 173 -50.96 -45.42 -48.63
CA ASP A 173 -51.06 -46.89 -48.78
C ASP A 173 -52.44 -47.44 -48.37
N LEU A 174 -53.19 -46.70 -47.55
CA LEU A 174 -54.58 -47.00 -47.20
C LEU A 174 -55.61 -46.68 -48.31
N ARG A 175 -55.19 -46.18 -49.49
CA ARG A 175 -56.09 -45.72 -50.57
C ARG A 175 -56.14 -46.58 -51.83
N GLU A 176 -55.38 -47.67 -51.97
CA GLU A 176 -55.52 -48.56 -53.13
C GLU A 176 -56.73 -49.50 -52.97
N PRO A 177 -57.75 -49.46 -53.86
CA PRO A 177 -58.83 -50.43 -53.82
C PRO A 177 -58.37 -51.77 -54.42
N ILE A 178 -58.46 -52.82 -53.61
CA ILE A 178 -58.29 -54.23 -54.01
C ILE A 178 -59.33 -54.57 -55.09
N GLN A 179 -58.95 -54.50 -56.37
CA GLN A 179 -59.73 -55.08 -57.46
C GLN A 179 -59.41 -56.58 -57.51
N GLY A 180 -60.17 -57.34 -56.74
CA GLY A 180 -60.06 -58.79 -56.63
C GLY A 180 -60.25 -59.52 -57.96
N ASP A 181 -59.27 -60.35 -58.27
CA ASP A 181 -59.34 -61.44 -59.25
C ASP A 181 -60.29 -62.51 -58.71
N LEU A 182 -61.52 -62.54 -59.24
CA LEU A 182 -62.44 -63.65 -59.01
C LEU A 182 -62.28 -64.65 -60.14
N ALA A 183 -61.57 -65.73 -59.80
CA ALA A 183 -61.68 -67.01 -60.46
C ALA A 183 -63.15 -67.39 -60.66
N GLU A 184 -63.52 -67.74 -61.90
CA GLU A 184 -64.56 -68.74 -62.15
C GLU A 184 -64.08 -69.70 -63.23
N GLU A 185 -63.40 -70.73 -62.75
CA GLU A 185 -63.35 -72.05 -63.36
C GLU A 185 -64.72 -72.71 -63.15
N ARG A 186 -65.56 -72.79 -64.20
CA ARG A 186 -66.66 -73.77 -64.24
C ARG A 186 -67.20 -74.05 -65.65
N ASP A 187 -67.10 -75.33 -66.03
CA ASP A 187 -67.93 -76.12 -66.95
C ASP A 187 -68.37 -75.51 -68.31
N ARG A 188 -67.76 -76.00 -69.40
CA ARG A 188 -68.34 -76.98 -70.35
C ARG A 188 -67.45 -77.23 -71.56
#